data_AF-A0A392S6R2-F1
#
_entry.id   AF-A0A392S6R2-F1
#
_cell.length_a   1.000
_cell.length_b   1.000
_cell.length_c   1.000
_cell.angle_alpha   90.00
_cell.angle_beta   90.00
_cell.angle_gamma   90.00
#
_symmetry.space_group_name_H-M   'P 1'
#
loop_
_entity.id
_entity.type
_entity.pdbx_description
1 polymer ?
#
loop_
_entity_poly.entity_id
_entity_poly.type
_entity_poly.pdbx_seq_one_letter_code
_entity_poly.pdbx_strand_id
1 'polypeptide(L)' 'MAPSQLHPNLLAFIRAFEMLCEYQEVEPTMSLFFRFFKLERQSRKDGRHSWVSLKQQVKLFKMYIDSVRGFKE' A
#
# COMPACT_ATOMS: atom_id res chain seq x y z
N MET A 1 -5.49 21.47 -12.09
CA MET A 1 -5.91 20.31 -11.27
C MET A 1 -4.70 19.42 -11.10
N ALA A 2 -4.20 19.25 -9.88
CA ALA A 2 -3.06 18.37 -9.63
C ALA A 2 -3.54 16.90 -9.59
N PRO A 3 -2.81 15.91 -10.11
CA PRO A 3 -3.20 14.51 -9.99
C PRO A 3 -3.38 14.10 -8.52
N SER A 4 -4.28 13.14 -8.24
CA SER A 4 -4.37 12.51 -6.92
C SER A 4 -3.00 11.94 -6.52
N GLN A 5 -2.51 12.34 -5.34
CA GLN A 5 -1.18 11.98 -4.88
C GLN A 5 -1.17 10.62 -4.16
N LEU A 6 -0.14 9.84 -4.42
CA LEU A 6 0.13 8.58 -3.75
C LEU A 6 0.61 8.86 -2.32
N HIS A 7 0.02 8.22 -1.32
CA HIS A 7 0.54 8.34 0.05
C HIS A 7 1.95 7.70 0.13
N PRO A 8 2.93 8.29 0.85
CA PRO A 8 4.29 7.73 0.95
C PRO A 8 4.34 6.26 1.42
N ASN A 9 3.44 5.85 2.32
CA ASN A 9 3.31 4.44 2.74
C ASN A 9 3.06 3.48 1.56
N LEU A 10 2.46 3.95 0.46
CA LEU A 10 2.14 3.14 -0.70
C LEU A 10 3.40 2.61 -1.40
N LEU A 11 4.45 3.43 -1.48
CA LEU A 11 5.76 3.04 -2.02
C LEU A 11 6.40 1.93 -1.18
N ALA A 12 6.36 2.04 0.15
CA ALA A 12 6.90 0.99 1.03
C ALA A 12 6.20 -0.36 0.83
N PHE A 13 4.87 -0.36 0.64
CA PHE A 13 4.13 -1.59 0.35
C PHE A 13 4.43 -2.18 -1.01
N ILE A 14 4.63 -1.36 -2.05
CA ILE A 14 5.07 -1.84 -3.37
C ILE A 14 6.44 -2.52 -3.24
N ARG A 15 7.41 -1.86 -2.59
CA ARG A 15 8.75 -2.43 -2.38
C ARG A 15 8.70 -3.74 -1.59
N ALA A 16 7.89 -3.80 -0.53
CA ALA A 16 7.75 -5.01 0.27
C ALA A 16 7.10 -6.16 -0.52
N PHE A 17 6.16 -5.85 -1.42
CA PHE A 17 5.57 -6.83 -2.33
C PHE A 17 6.58 -7.35 -3.36
N GLU A 18 7.37 -6.46 -3.98
CA GLU A 18 8.42 -6.86 -4.93
C GLU A 18 9.43 -7.81 -4.27
N MET A 19 9.93 -7.47 -3.07
CA MET A 19 10.84 -8.34 -2.31
C MET A 19 10.22 -9.69 -1.96
N LEU A 20 8.92 -9.73 -1.62
CA LEU A 20 8.23 -10.99 -1.35
C LEU A 20 8.12 -11.86 -2.60
N CYS A 21 7.81 -11.26 -3.76
CA CYS A 21 7.75 -11.98 -5.03
C CYS A 21 9.13 -12.53 -5.43
N GLU A 22 10.18 -11.73 -5.27
CA GLU A 22 11.57 -12.15 -5.49
C GLU A 22 11.96 -13.33 -4.59
N TYR A 23 11.67 -13.25 -3.29
CA TYR A 23 11.92 -14.36 -2.35
C TYR A 23 11.13 -15.63 -2.67
N GLN A 24 9.95 -15.50 -3.28
CA GLN A 24 9.13 -16.63 -3.69
C GLN A 24 9.41 -17.11 -5.12
N GLU A 25 10.37 -16.50 -5.82
CA GLU A 25 10.70 -16.78 -7.22
C GLU A 25 9.49 -16.65 -8.17
N VAL A 26 8.59 -15.70 -7.90
CA VAL A 26 7.41 -15.41 -8.72
C VAL A 26 7.53 -14.01 -9.33
N GLU A 27 7.08 -13.85 -10.58
CA GLU A 27 7.03 -12.54 -11.23
C GLU A 27 6.01 -11.60 -10.53
N PRO A 28 6.42 -10.41 -10.10
CA PRO A 28 5.50 -9.43 -9.54
C PRO A 28 4.60 -8.87 -10.64
N THR A 29 3.31 -9.20 -10.61
CA THR A 29 2.32 -8.67 -11.58
C THR A 29 1.31 -7.76 -10.90
N MET A 30 0.73 -6.83 -11.67
CA MET A 30 -0.34 -5.95 -11.17
C MET A 30 -1.55 -6.76 -10.67
N SER A 31 -1.92 -7.84 -11.38
CA SER A 31 -3.03 -8.71 -10.99
C SER A 31 -2.76 -9.40 -9.65
N LEU A 32 -1.54 -9.87 -9.42
CA LEU A 32 -1.14 -10.47 -8.15
C LEU A 32 -1.12 -9.43 -7.03
N PHE A 33 -0.59 -8.24 -7.31
CA PHE A 33 -0.59 -7.13 -6.36
C PHE A 33 -2.00 -6.77 -5.90
N PHE A 34 -2.94 -6.59 -6.84
CA PHE A 34 -4.33 -6.24 -6.52
C PHE A 34 -5.14 -7.36 -5.86
N ARG A 35 -4.62 -8.60 -5.85
CA ARG A 35 -5.17 -9.69 -5.03
C ARG A 35 -4.94 -9.47 -3.53
N PHE A 36 -3.83 -8.82 -3.18
CA PHE A 36 -3.45 -8.55 -1.80
C PHE A 36 -3.79 -7.13 -1.35
N PHE A 37 -3.84 -6.16 -2.26
CA PHE A 37 -4.06 -4.76 -1.95
C PHE A 37 -5.21 -4.17 -2.77
N LYS A 38 -6.07 -3.37 -2.14
CA LYS A 38 -7.07 -2.54 -2.84
C LYS A 38 -6.68 -1.07 -2.75
N LEU A 39 -6.90 -0.34 -3.83
CA LEU A 39 -6.79 1.12 -3.82
C LEU A 39 -7.99 1.70 -3.08
N GLU A 40 -7.73 2.58 -2.13
CA GLU A 40 -8.74 3.32 -1.39
C GLU A 40 -8.49 4.81 -1.57
N ARG A 41 -9.53 5.52 -1.99
CA ARG A 41 -9.50 6.98 -2.10
C ARG A 41 -9.95 7.58 -0.78
N GLN A 42 -9.08 8.34 -0.13
CA GLN A 42 -9.45 9.08 1.07
C GLN A 42 -10.30 10.29 0.68
N SER A 43 -11.61 10.18 0.81
CA SER A 43 -12.50 11.32 0.57
C SER A 43 -12.19 12.44 1.56
N ARG A 44 -11.80 13.60 1.04
CA ARG A 44 -11.74 14.84 1.82
C ARG A 44 -13.03 15.62 1.59
N LYS A 45 -13.63 16.15 2.66
CA LYS A 45 -14.96 16.82 2.64
C LYS A 45 -15.03 18.01 1.68
N ASP A 46 -13.89 18.52 1.26
CA ASP A 46 -13.67 19.76 0.54
C ASP A 46 -13.38 19.56 -0.97
N GLY A 47 -13.62 18.36 -1.52
CA GLY A 47 -13.59 18.11 -2.98
C GLY A 47 -12.21 18.22 -3.64
N ARG A 48 -11.16 18.50 -2.87
CA ARG A 48 -9.77 18.55 -3.32
C ARG A 48 -9.21 17.16 -3.58
N HIS A 49 -8.19 17.12 -4.43
CA HIS A 49 -7.46 15.91 -4.83
C HIS A 49 -7.18 15.00 -3.63
N SER A 50 -7.86 13.86 -3.65
CA SER A 50 -7.89 12.85 -2.59
C SER A 50 -6.61 12.02 -2.62
N TRP A 51 -6.01 11.80 -1.45
CA TRP A 51 -4.93 10.83 -1.30
C TRP A 51 -5.42 9.44 -1.67
N VAL A 52 -4.59 8.70 -2.39
CA VAL A 52 -4.84 7.28 -2.65
C VAL A 52 -3.97 6.45 -1.72
N SER A 53 -4.59 5.57 -0.96
CA SER A 53 -3.94 4.61 -0.06
C SER A 53 -4.15 3.18 -0.55
N LEU A 54 -3.36 2.24 -0.02
CA LEU A 54 -3.62 0.81 -0.17
C LEU A 54 -4.22 0.23 1.09
N LYS A 55 -5.29 -0.52 0.92
CA LYS A 55 -5.87 -1.37 1.94
C LYS A 55 -5.48 -2.81 1.68
N GLN A 56 -4.70 -3.39 2.58
CA GLN A 56 -4.41 -4.81 2.58
C GLN A 56 -5.70 -5.62 2.73
N GLN A 57 -5.97 -6.50 1.77
CA GLN A 57 -7.04 -7.50 1.85
C GLN A 57 -6.62 -8.70 2.68
N VAL A 58 -5.32 -8.98 2.72
CA VAL A 58 -4.72 -10.08 3.46
C VAL A 58 -3.57 -9.51 4.27
N LYS A 59 -3.43 -9.93 5.53
CA LYS A 59 -2.45 -9.35 6.46
C LYS A 59 -1.02 -9.90 6.24
N LEU A 60 -0.54 -9.88 5.00
CA LEU A 60 0.80 -10.36 4.61
C LEU A 60 1.92 -9.68 5.41
N PHE A 61 1.79 -8.38 5.66
CA PHE A 61 2.82 -7.59 6.33
C PHE A 61 2.45 -7.26 7.78
N LYS A 62 1.66 -8.11 8.45
CA LYS A 62 1.24 -7.86 9.84
C LYS A 62 2.43 -7.65 10.76
N MET A 63 3.46 -8.50 10.66
CA MET A 63 4.67 -8.39 11.48
C MET A 63 5.40 -7.06 11.27
N TYR A 64 5.52 -6.59 10.02
CA TYR A 64 6.10 -5.28 9.72
C TYR A 64 5.24 -4.11 10.25
N ILE A 65 3.92 -4.19 10.07
CA ILE A 65 2.99 -3.16 10.60
C ILE A 65 3.06 -3.12 12.13
N ASP A 66 3.15 -4.28 12.78
CA ASP A 66 3.26 -4.37 14.23
C ASP A 66 4.63 -3.88 14.72
N SER A 67 5.72 -4.08 13.97
CA SER A 67 7.05 -3.57 14.35
C SER A 67 7.19 -2.05 14.27
N VAL A 68 6.39 -1.38 13.42
CA VAL A 68 6.36 0.10 13.33
C VAL A 68 5.23 0.73 14.15
N ARG A 69 4.39 -0.08 14.79
CA ARG A 69 3.32 0.38 15.68
C ARG A 69 3.95 0.96 16.94
N GLY A 70 3.59 2.19 17.30
CA GLY A 70 4.17 2.91 18.45
C GLY A 70 5.44 3.69 18.13
N PHE A 71 5.95 3.67 16.89
CA PHE A 71 7.11 4.50 16.50
C PHE A 71 6.88 6.02 16.57
N LYS A 72 5.61 6.45 16.69
CA LYS A 72 5.20 7.86 16.76
C LYS A 72 4.61 8.25 18.12
N GLU A 73 4.63 7.35 19.10
CA GLU A 73 4.49 7.70 20.52
C GLU A 73 5.86 8.12 21.06
#